data_AF-A0A3L7N278-F1
#
_entry.id   AF-A0A3L7N278-F1
#
_cell.length_a   1.000
_cell.length_b   1.000
_cell.length_c   1.000
_cell.angle_alpha   90.00
_cell.angle_beta   90.00
_cell.angle_gamma   90.00
#
_symmetry.space_group_name_H-M   'P 1'
#
loop_
_entity.id
_entity.type
_entity.pdbx_description
1 polymer ?
#
loop_
_entity_poly.entity_id
_entity_poly.type
_entity_poly.pdbx_seq_one_letter_code
_entity_poly.pdbx_strand_id
1 'polypeptide(L)'
;MSDPIFSNSNSPDSNPLNRRDFIKSVSAIGIATAASGNQFTQAAAPDTSKADETAVKGLYESLTDAQKKEICFDWDHKDASRGLLRTFVSNNWQITKPHIRSEYYSKKQQDIIHDIFKGLVNPEWYSKFLKQLKDDTNGNEWGADQSIAIFGKPGSGKFEFVMTGRHMTLRADGNSEDSVAFGGPIFYGHAADTFNEGADHKGNIFWPQALKANKVYQLLSEDQRKIALVEKTPPEAAVGFKGKEGKFSGIAVNKLDSTQKKELQGVLSGL
;
A
#
# COMPACT_ATOMS: atom_id res chain seq x y z
N MET A 1 -44.13 2.43 5.35
CA MET A 1 -43.89 3.71 4.68
C MET A 1 -43.91 4.77 5.76
N SER A 2 -42.73 5.24 6.16
CA SER A 2 -42.56 6.38 7.05
C SER A 2 -41.09 6.78 6.97
N ASP A 3 -40.83 7.85 6.22
CA ASP A 3 -39.52 8.47 6.08
C ASP A 3 -39.04 9.12 7.39
N PRO A 4 -37.71 9.19 7.64
CA PRO A 4 -37.18 9.80 8.83
C PRO A 4 -36.95 11.32 8.67
N ILE A 5 -37.23 12.02 9.77
CA ILE A 5 -37.06 13.46 9.97
C ILE A 5 -35.56 13.77 10.11
N PHE A 6 -34.98 14.50 9.15
CA PHE A 6 -33.74 15.25 9.36
C PHE A 6 -34.09 16.61 9.97
N SER A 7 -33.65 16.84 11.21
CA SER A 7 -33.61 18.16 11.81
C SER A 7 -32.16 18.64 11.85
N ASN A 8 -31.90 19.69 11.08
CA ASN A 8 -30.66 20.46 11.07
C ASN A 8 -30.64 21.39 12.29
N SER A 9 -29.54 21.38 13.05
CA SER A 9 -29.17 22.50 13.92
C SER A 9 -27.69 22.85 13.73
N ASN A 10 -27.47 23.93 12.98
CA ASN A 10 -26.19 24.63 12.90
C ASN A 10 -25.83 25.25 14.25
N SER A 11 -24.59 25.08 14.68
CA SER A 11 -23.87 26.06 15.50
C SER A 11 -22.45 26.21 14.92
N PRO A 12 -21.96 27.46 14.75
CA PRO A 12 -20.65 27.74 14.20
C PRO A 12 -19.57 27.65 15.30
N ASP A 13 -18.30 27.59 14.90
CA ASP A 13 -17.10 27.59 15.75
C ASP A 13 -16.61 26.24 16.30
N SER A 14 -16.16 25.40 15.38
CA SER A 14 -14.82 24.81 15.54
C SER A 14 -14.18 24.79 14.16
N ASN A 15 -13.25 25.71 13.92
CA ASN A 15 -12.55 25.83 12.65
C ASN A 15 -11.56 24.64 12.57
N PRO A 16 -11.87 23.53 11.88
CA PRO A 16 -10.91 22.45 11.74
C PRO A 16 -9.98 22.94 10.64
N LEU A 17 -8.79 23.40 11.04
CA LEU A 17 -7.71 23.79 10.13
C LEU A 17 -7.76 22.92 8.88
N ASN A 18 -8.12 23.57 7.80
CA ASN A 18 -8.53 22.98 6.54
C ASN A 18 -7.35 22.16 6.01
N ARG A 19 -7.38 20.84 6.19
CA ARG A 19 -6.33 19.89 5.79
C ARG A 19 -5.96 20.02 4.31
N ARG A 20 -6.86 20.56 3.49
CA ARG A 20 -6.65 20.93 2.07
C ARG A 20 -5.75 22.15 1.87
N ASP A 21 -5.75 23.12 2.78
CA ASP A 21 -4.91 24.33 2.69
C ASP A 21 -3.48 24.03 3.17
N PHE A 22 -3.32 23.08 4.10
CA PHE A 22 -2.00 22.57 4.50
C PHE A 22 -1.32 21.77 3.38
N ILE A 23 -2.04 20.87 2.71
CA ILE A 23 -1.50 20.06 1.58
C ILE A 23 -1.15 20.94 0.37
N LYS A 24 -1.95 21.99 0.08
CA LYS A 24 -1.65 22.93 -1.02
C LYS A 24 -0.41 23.80 -0.77
N SER A 25 -0.05 24.05 0.49
CA SER A 25 1.07 24.93 0.84
C SER A 25 2.45 24.28 0.68
N VAL A 26 2.52 22.95 0.55
CA VAL A 26 3.81 22.21 0.45
C VAL A 26 4.20 21.86 -1.00
N SER A 27 3.29 22.00 -1.96
CA SER A 27 3.52 21.59 -3.37
C SER A 27 4.14 22.69 -4.27
N ALA A 28 4.51 23.84 -3.71
CA ALA A 28 4.99 24.99 -4.49
C ALA A 28 6.51 25.20 -4.38
N ILE A 29 7.30 24.21 -4.79
CA ILE A 29 8.70 24.42 -5.23
C ILE A 29 8.89 23.57 -6.50
N GLY A 30 8.96 24.23 -7.65
CA GLY A 30 9.04 23.58 -8.96
C GLY A 30 10.46 23.29 -9.42
N ILE A 31 10.58 22.49 -10.49
CA ILE A 31 11.66 22.62 -11.48
C ILE A 31 11.07 22.36 -12.88
N ALA A 32 11.14 23.39 -13.73
CA ALA A 32 11.11 23.22 -15.17
C ALA A 32 12.51 22.78 -15.64
N THR A 33 12.62 21.61 -16.26
CA THR A 33 13.78 21.26 -17.10
C THR A 33 13.29 20.52 -18.34
N ALA A 34 13.46 21.16 -19.50
CA ALA A 34 13.45 20.48 -20.79
C ALA A 34 14.86 19.94 -21.04
N ALA A 35 15.02 18.63 -21.17
CA ALA A 35 16.10 18.02 -21.95
C ALA A 35 15.81 16.53 -22.23
N SER A 36 16.08 16.17 -23.46
CA SER A 36 15.98 14.88 -24.15
C SER A 36 16.71 13.70 -23.48
N GLY A 37 16.12 12.51 -23.60
CA GLY A 37 16.88 11.25 -23.75
C GLY A 37 17.17 10.44 -22.49
N ASN A 38 16.13 9.96 -21.80
CA ASN A 38 16.05 8.62 -21.17
C ASN A 38 14.64 8.45 -20.61
N GLN A 39 13.82 7.59 -21.24
CA GLN A 39 12.39 7.44 -20.93
C GLN A 39 12.09 6.62 -19.65
N PHE A 40 13.00 6.63 -18.67
CA PHE A 40 12.83 5.94 -17.38
C PHE A 40 12.63 6.89 -16.20
N THR A 41 12.11 8.10 -16.43
CA THR A 41 11.64 8.96 -15.34
C THR A 41 10.25 8.49 -14.93
N GLN A 42 10.21 7.61 -13.94
CA GLN A 42 9.00 7.32 -13.18
C GLN A 42 8.49 8.65 -12.61
N ALA A 43 7.20 8.97 -12.80
CA ALA A 43 6.60 10.08 -12.08
C ALA A 43 6.72 9.76 -10.59
N ALA A 44 7.55 10.50 -9.88
CA ALA A 44 7.69 10.34 -8.44
C ALA A 44 6.31 10.58 -7.82
N ALA A 45 5.88 9.66 -6.94
CA ALA A 45 4.74 9.94 -6.09
C ALA A 45 4.99 11.25 -5.32
N PRO A 46 3.96 12.05 -5.00
CA PRO A 46 4.13 13.24 -4.19
C PRO A 46 4.88 12.88 -2.90
N ASP A 47 5.88 13.68 -2.52
CA ASP A 47 6.63 13.46 -1.28
C ASP A 47 5.72 13.76 -0.06
N THR A 48 5.05 12.72 0.45
CA THR A 48 4.16 12.79 1.62
C THR A 48 4.89 12.51 2.94
N SER A 49 6.21 12.30 2.90
CA SER A 49 7.03 11.85 4.03
C SER A 49 6.73 12.57 5.34
N LYS A 50 6.73 13.91 5.31
CA LYS A 50 6.49 14.76 6.49
C LYS A 50 5.06 14.65 7.02
N ALA A 51 4.07 14.46 6.15
CA ALA A 51 2.68 14.29 6.55
C ALA A 51 2.47 12.93 7.22
N ASP A 52 3.09 11.89 6.65
CA ASP A 52 3.06 10.52 7.16
C ASP A 52 3.76 10.45 8.53
N GLU A 53 4.96 11.03 8.65
CA GLU A 53 5.67 11.12 9.93
C GLU A 53 4.85 11.88 10.99
N THR A 54 4.22 12.98 10.62
CA THR A 54 3.39 13.77 11.55
C THR A 54 2.20 12.96 12.06
N ALA A 55 1.49 12.24 11.18
CA ALA A 55 0.34 11.44 11.56
C ALA A 55 0.74 10.23 12.43
N VAL A 56 1.80 9.50 12.05
CA VAL A 56 2.31 8.35 12.81
C VAL A 56 2.86 8.79 14.18
N LYS A 57 3.55 9.94 14.25
CA LYS A 57 3.98 10.54 15.52
C LYS A 57 2.79 10.89 16.41
N GLY A 58 1.74 11.49 15.85
CA GLY A 58 0.50 11.79 16.57
C GLY A 58 -0.17 10.53 17.13
N LEU A 59 -0.21 9.43 16.35
CA LEU A 59 -0.67 8.13 16.85
C LEU A 59 0.22 7.65 18.00
N TYR A 60 1.54 7.57 17.80
CA TYR A 60 2.51 7.07 18.77
C TYR A 60 2.43 7.82 20.11
N GLU A 61 2.32 9.15 20.07
CA GLU A 61 2.20 10.00 21.27
C GLU A 61 0.86 9.80 21.99
N SER A 62 -0.20 9.43 21.28
CA SER A 62 -1.50 9.13 21.86
C SER A 62 -1.60 7.75 22.51
N LEU A 63 -0.67 6.83 22.25
CA LEU A 63 -0.68 5.48 22.81
C LEU A 63 -0.29 5.48 24.29
N THR A 64 -1.00 4.68 25.08
CA THR A 64 -0.63 4.38 26.47
C THR A 64 0.63 3.51 26.51
N ASP A 65 1.29 3.47 27.67
CA ASP A 65 2.47 2.61 27.86
C ASP A 65 2.16 1.12 27.69
N ALA A 66 0.94 0.70 28.04
CA ALA A 66 0.47 -0.66 27.81
C ALA A 66 0.36 -0.96 26.31
N GLN A 67 -0.23 -0.03 25.54
CA GLN A 67 -0.34 -0.18 24.09
C GLN A 67 1.04 -0.22 23.41
N LYS A 68 1.93 0.72 23.77
CA LYS A 68 3.30 0.78 23.22
C LYS A 68 4.06 -0.53 23.43
N LYS A 69 3.90 -1.20 24.57
CA LYS A 69 4.56 -2.48 24.84
C LYS A 69 4.14 -3.62 23.92
N GLU A 70 2.95 -3.56 23.33
CA GLU A 70 2.42 -4.64 22.50
C GLU A 70 2.53 -4.35 21.00
N ILE A 71 2.46 -3.08 20.60
CA ILE A 71 2.40 -2.69 19.18
C ILE A 71 3.56 -1.80 18.71
N CYS A 72 4.43 -1.35 19.63
CA CYS A 72 5.64 -0.62 19.27
C CYS A 72 6.88 -1.49 19.51
N PHE A 73 7.76 -1.50 18.54
CA PHE A 73 8.97 -2.33 18.54
C PHE A 73 10.20 -1.50 18.19
N ASP A 74 11.37 -2.01 18.56
CA ASP A 74 12.64 -1.47 18.07
C ASP A 74 12.73 -1.59 16.54
N TRP A 75 13.47 -0.68 15.91
CA TRP A 75 13.64 -0.63 14.45
C TRP A 75 14.06 -1.99 13.84
N ASP A 76 14.97 -2.70 14.51
CA ASP A 76 15.51 -3.99 14.04
C ASP A 76 14.86 -5.21 14.71
N HIS A 77 13.65 -5.06 15.25
CA HIS A 77 12.96 -6.15 15.95
C HIS A 77 12.88 -7.44 15.11
N LYS A 78 13.38 -8.53 15.69
CA LYS A 78 13.39 -9.87 15.10
C LYS A 78 12.30 -10.73 15.73
N ASP A 79 11.32 -11.12 14.92
CA ASP A 79 10.39 -12.18 15.28
C ASP A 79 11.06 -13.55 15.06
N ALA A 80 10.82 -14.49 15.98
CA ALA A 80 11.44 -15.81 15.97
C ALA A 80 11.15 -16.63 14.71
N SER A 81 10.00 -16.40 14.06
CA SER A 81 9.54 -17.15 12.89
C SER A 81 9.49 -16.32 11.60
N ARG A 82 9.37 -15.00 11.72
CA ARG A 82 9.15 -14.06 10.60
C ARG A 82 10.39 -13.22 10.29
N GLY A 83 11.46 -13.35 11.05
CA GLY A 83 12.71 -12.63 10.82
C GLY A 83 12.57 -11.13 11.14
N LEU A 84 13.05 -10.26 10.25
CA LEU A 84 12.91 -8.81 10.43
C LEU A 84 11.45 -8.39 10.23
N LEU A 85 10.71 -8.26 11.33
CA LEU A 85 9.25 -8.23 11.32
C LEU A 85 8.69 -7.10 10.45
N ARG A 86 9.30 -5.92 10.50
CA ARG A 86 8.85 -4.76 9.71
C ARG A 86 8.89 -4.97 8.19
N THR A 87 9.76 -5.88 7.73
CA THR A 87 9.89 -6.26 6.31
C THR A 87 9.10 -7.51 5.92
N PHE A 88 8.51 -8.21 6.89
CA PHE A 88 7.76 -9.43 6.63
C PHE A 88 6.46 -9.14 5.89
N VAL A 89 6.02 -10.07 5.05
CA VAL A 89 4.75 -10.04 4.32
C VAL A 89 4.15 -11.44 4.22
N SER A 90 2.83 -11.52 4.25
CA SER A 90 2.05 -12.72 3.96
C SER A 90 0.69 -12.32 3.39
N ASN A 91 0.02 -13.23 2.69
CA ASN A 91 -1.28 -12.94 2.06
C ASN A 91 -2.44 -12.87 3.07
N ASN A 92 -2.29 -13.46 4.25
CA ASN A 92 -3.28 -13.41 5.31
C ASN A 92 -2.59 -13.46 6.68
N TRP A 93 -2.36 -12.30 7.28
CA TRP A 93 -1.64 -12.22 8.54
C TRP A 93 -1.98 -10.97 9.34
N GLN A 94 -1.69 -11.06 10.64
CA GLN A 94 -1.74 -9.95 11.57
C GLN A 94 -0.33 -9.76 12.14
N ILE A 95 0.16 -8.52 12.09
CA ILE A 95 1.48 -8.15 12.63
C ILE A 95 1.46 -8.14 14.16
N THR A 96 0.34 -7.74 14.75
CA THR A 96 0.07 -7.73 16.19
C THR A 96 -1.30 -8.33 16.46
N LYS A 97 -1.61 -8.63 17.72
CA LYS A 97 -2.91 -9.22 18.11
C LYS A 97 -4.09 -8.24 18.04
N PRO A 98 -3.96 -6.97 18.48
CA PRO A 98 -5.12 -6.08 18.54
C PRO A 98 -5.57 -5.62 17.16
N HIS A 99 -6.85 -5.86 16.84
CA HIS A 99 -7.47 -5.27 15.65
C HIS A 99 -7.80 -3.79 15.88
N ILE A 100 -7.75 -3.00 14.81
CA ILE A 100 -7.96 -1.55 14.86
C ILE A 100 -9.35 -1.22 15.42
N ARG A 101 -10.39 -1.87 14.91
CA ARG A 101 -11.75 -1.71 15.42
C ARG A 101 -11.99 -2.68 16.57
N SER A 102 -11.50 -2.30 17.74
CA SER A 102 -11.71 -3.00 19.00
C SER A 102 -11.63 -2.01 20.16
N GLU A 103 -11.99 -2.47 21.37
CA GLU A 103 -11.84 -1.71 22.61
C GLU A 103 -10.37 -1.39 22.98
N TYR A 104 -9.42 -2.02 22.29
CA TYR A 104 -7.99 -1.79 22.52
C TYR A 104 -7.57 -0.36 22.18
N TYR A 105 -8.13 0.21 21.12
CA TYR A 105 -7.84 1.58 20.68
C TYR A 105 -9.01 2.50 21.02
N SER A 106 -8.70 3.68 21.56
CA SER A 106 -9.71 4.74 21.69
C SER A 106 -10.23 5.16 20.31
N LYS A 107 -11.44 5.72 20.25
CA LYS A 107 -12.02 6.20 18.99
C LYS A 107 -11.09 7.15 18.23
N LYS A 108 -10.44 8.07 18.95
CA LYS A 108 -9.47 9.01 18.36
C LYS A 108 -8.26 8.31 17.75
N GLN A 109 -7.72 7.27 18.40
CA GLN A 109 -6.63 6.46 17.84
C GLN A 109 -7.08 5.73 16.57
N GLN A 110 -8.29 5.15 16.57
CA GLN A 110 -8.87 4.49 15.40
C GLN A 110 -9.01 5.47 14.22
N ASP A 111 -9.43 6.71 14.47
CA ASP A 111 -9.56 7.74 13.44
C ASP A 111 -8.19 8.17 12.89
N ILE A 112 -7.17 8.30 13.73
CA ILE A 112 -5.79 8.59 13.27
C ILE A 112 -5.26 7.44 12.40
N ILE A 113 -5.47 6.18 12.80
CA ILE A 113 -5.04 5.01 12.01
C ILE A 113 -5.73 5.03 10.64
N HIS A 114 -7.01 5.36 10.60
CA HIS A 114 -7.76 5.48 9.34
C HIS A 114 -7.24 6.62 8.46
N ASP A 115 -6.87 7.75 9.06
CA ASP A 115 -6.27 8.87 8.34
C ASP A 115 -4.89 8.55 7.76
N ILE A 116 -4.07 7.75 8.46
CA ILE A 116 -2.81 7.22 7.94
C ILE A 116 -3.10 6.32 6.74
N PHE A 117 -3.99 5.34 6.88
CA PHE A 117 -4.40 4.46 5.77
C PHE A 117 -4.85 5.26 4.53
N LYS A 118 -5.68 6.27 4.73
CA LYS A 118 -6.15 7.14 3.64
C LYS A 118 -5.02 7.95 3.00
N GLY A 119 -4.01 8.35 3.77
CA GLY A 119 -2.81 9.03 3.25
C GLY A 119 -1.94 8.11 2.37
N LEU A 120 -1.89 6.83 2.71
CA LEU A 120 -1.11 5.82 1.98
C LEU A 120 -1.74 5.38 0.65
N VAL A 121 -3.05 5.54 0.51
CA VAL A 121 -3.79 5.08 -0.66
C VAL A 121 -4.04 6.25 -1.61
N ASN A 122 -3.73 6.07 -2.91
CA ASN A 122 -4.10 7.05 -3.92
C ASN A 122 -5.61 7.37 -3.80
N PRO A 123 -6.02 8.65 -3.72
CA PRO A 123 -7.42 9.03 -3.52
C PRO A 123 -8.41 8.38 -4.49
N GLU A 124 -8.00 8.15 -5.75
CA GLU A 124 -8.83 7.49 -6.77
C GLU A 124 -9.05 5.99 -6.50
N TRP A 125 -8.18 5.39 -5.69
CA TRP A 125 -8.21 3.98 -5.31
C TRP A 125 -8.82 3.73 -3.94
N TYR A 126 -9.01 4.77 -3.12
CA TYR A 126 -9.50 4.63 -1.75
C TYR A 126 -10.80 3.83 -1.64
N SER A 127 -11.80 4.14 -2.47
CA SER A 127 -13.08 3.40 -2.47
C SER A 127 -12.93 1.95 -2.90
N LYS A 128 -11.98 1.64 -3.79
CA LYS A 128 -11.67 0.27 -4.21
C LYS A 128 -11.05 -0.51 -3.07
N PHE A 129 -10.07 0.06 -2.36
CA PHE A 129 -9.49 -0.58 -1.18
C PHE A 129 -10.52 -0.81 -0.07
N LEU A 130 -11.45 0.13 0.17
CA LEU A 130 -12.56 -0.12 1.09
C LEU A 130 -13.43 -1.29 0.66
N LYS A 131 -13.73 -1.41 -0.64
CA LYS A 131 -14.43 -2.58 -1.18
C LYS A 131 -13.63 -3.87 -0.97
N GLN A 132 -12.35 -3.88 -1.32
CA GLN A 132 -11.47 -5.03 -1.14
C GLN A 132 -11.43 -5.49 0.31
N LEU A 133 -11.19 -4.57 1.26
CA LEU A 133 -11.16 -4.92 2.67
C LEU A 133 -12.50 -5.45 3.16
N LYS A 134 -13.62 -4.87 2.72
CA LYS A 134 -14.95 -5.37 3.07
C LYS A 134 -15.17 -6.79 2.55
N ASP A 135 -14.86 -7.05 1.28
CA ASP A 135 -15.07 -8.36 0.66
C ASP A 135 -14.15 -9.43 1.30
N ASP A 136 -12.86 -9.11 1.48
CA ASP A 136 -11.88 -10.01 2.11
C ASP A 136 -12.17 -10.30 3.59
N THR A 137 -12.97 -9.47 4.26
CA THR A 137 -13.32 -9.63 5.68
C THR A 137 -14.77 -10.06 5.88
N ASN A 138 -15.38 -10.72 4.88
CA ASN A 138 -16.75 -11.23 4.94
C ASN A 138 -17.79 -10.15 5.29
N GLY A 139 -17.56 -8.92 4.85
CA GLY A 139 -18.46 -7.79 5.07
C GLY A 139 -18.25 -7.03 6.38
N ASN A 140 -17.24 -7.38 7.18
CA ASN A 140 -16.93 -6.69 8.42
C ASN A 140 -16.61 -5.21 8.18
N GLU A 141 -16.80 -4.42 9.23
CA GLU A 141 -16.46 -3.00 9.18
C GLU A 141 -14.95 -2.80 9.04
N TRP A 142 -14.56 -1.67 8.44
CA TRP A 142 -13.16 -1.33 8.29
C TRP A 142 -12.45 -1.31 9.66
N GLY A 143 -11.29 -1.97 9.73
CA GLY A 143 -10.47 -2.09 10.92
C GLY A 143 -10.78 -3.32 11.79
N ALA A 144 -11.87 -4.05 11.53
CA ALA A 144 -12.25 -5.21 12.34
C ALA A 144 -11.29 -6.40 12.20
N ASP A 145 -10.59 -6.49 11.07
CA ASP A 145 -9.64 -7.57 10.76
C ASP A 145 -8.31 -7.03 10.21
N GLN A 146 -7.93 -5.85 10.68
CA GLN A 146 -6.63 -5.26 10.39
C GLN A 146 -5.92 -4.89 11.69
N SER A 147 -4.61 -5.09 11.73
CA SER A 147 -3.74 -4.75 12.85
C SER A 147 -2.59 -3.87 12.39
N ILE A 148 -1.96 -3.20 13.35
CA ILE A 148 -0.86 -2.28 13.09
C ILE A 148 0.34 -2.56 14.01
N ALA A 149 1.50 -2.12 13.57
CA ALA A 149 2.69 -1.99 14.40
C ALA A 149 3.44 -0.69 14.06
N ILE A 150 4.21 -0.18 15.02
CA ILE A 150 5.13 0.94 14.82
C ILE A 150 6.54 0.46 15.19
N PHE A 151 7.50 0.60 14.29
CA PHE A 151 8.90 0.29 14.50
C PHE A 151 9.70 1.57 14.66
N GLY A 152 10.65 1.58 15.60
CA GLY A 152 11.42 2.78 15.92
C GLY A 152 10.59 3.87 16.59
N LYS A 153 11.10 5.10 16.58
CA LYS A 153 10.47 6.24 17.25
C LYS A 153 10.22 7.38 16.24
N PRO A 154 8.97 7.62 15.84
CA PRO A 154 8.61 8.72 14.94
C PRO A 154 9.12 10.07 15.47
N GLY A 155 9.70 10.90 14.61
CA GLY A 155 10.29 12.19 15.00
C GLY A 155 11.66 12.10 15.69
N SER A 156 12.31 10.94 15.73
CA SER A 156 13.64 10.76 16.35
C SER A 156 14.63 9.99 15.45
N GLY A 157 14.36 9.90 14.15
CA GLY A 157 15.16 9.14 13.18
C GLY A 157 14.30 8.14 12.42
N LYS A 158 14.79 6.90 12.29
CA LYS A 158 14.09 5.84 11.55
C LYS A 158 12.80 5.41 12.26
N PHE A 159 11.72 5.34 11.50
CA PHE A 159 10.45 4.79 11.97
C PHE A 159 9.68 4.15 10.82
N GLU A 160 8.80 3.21 11.14
CA GLU A 160 7.92 2.59 10.15
C GLU A 160 6.60 2.20 10.81
N PHE A 161 5.50 2.70 10.27
CA PHE A 161 4.16 2.19 10.53
C PHE A 161 3.86 1.08 9.53
N VAL A 162 3.35 -0.05 10.02
CA VAL A 162 2.91 -1.18 9.18
C VAL A 162 1.46 -1.52 9.52
N MET A 163 0.61 -1.58 8.51
CA MET A 163 -0.77 -2.06 8.61
C MET A 163 -0.93 -3.38 7.84
N THR A 164 -1.54 -4.38 8.47
CA THR A 164 -1.68 -5.73 7.92
C THR A 164 -3.11 -6.24 8.02
N GLY A 165 -3.43 -7.23 7.18
CA GLY A 165 -4.68 -7.98 7.23
C GLY A 165 -4.72 -9.03 6.11
N ARG A 166 -5.91 -9.53 5.80
CA ARG A 166 -6.09 -10.35 4.60
C ARG A 166 -5.89 -9.51 3.34
N HIS A 167 -5.03 -10.01 2.47
CA HIS A 167 -4.61 -9.43 1.22
C HIS A 167 -4.17 -7.97 1.27
N MET A 168 -3.58 -7.54 2.41
CA MET A 168 -3.07 -6.18 2.54
C MET A 168 -1.86 -6.11 3.45
N THR A 169 -0.85 -5.38 3.02
CA THR A 169 0.27 -4.90 3.84
C THR A 169 0.70 -3.54 3.31
N LEU A 170 0.45 -2.48 4.10
CA LEU A 170 0.76 -1.08 3.77
C LEU A 170 1.75 -0.50 4.78
N ARG A 171 2.56 0.47 4.33
CA ARG A 171 3.65 1.05 5.10
C ARG A 171 3.71 2.55 4.98
N ALA A 172 4.05 3.19 6.10
CA ALA A 172 4.43 4.60 6.15
C ALA A 172 5.76 4.71 6.89
N ASP A 173 6.84 5.11 6.20
CA ASP A 173 8.18 5.24 6.79
C ASP A 173 8.72 6.68 6.76
N GLY A 174 7.94 7.61 6.21
CA GLY A 174 8.36 9.00 6.06
C GLY A 174 9.59 9.18 5.17
N ASN A 175 9.86 8.26 4.24
CA ASN A 175 11.13 8.17 3.49
C ASN A 175 12.37 8.08 4.41
N SER A 176 12.24 7.55 5.63
CA SER A 176 13.34 7.45 6.60
C SER A 176 14.36 6.34 6.26
N GLU A 177 14.08 5.53 5.23
CA GLU A 177 15.04 4.59 4.64
C GLU A 177 15.37 4.97 3.20
N ASP A 178 16.59 5.48 2.99
CA ASP A 178 17.10 6.08 1.73
C ASP A 178 17.06 5.16 0.49
N SER A 179 16.68 3.89 0.63
CA SER A 179 16.81 2.87 -0.42
C SER A 179 15.64 1.89 -0.52
N VAL A 180 14.50 2.18 0.12
CA VAL A 180 13.34 1.29 0.09
C VAL A 180 12.09 2.05 -0.34
N ALA A 181 11.58 1.74 -1.54
CA ALA A 181 10.28 2.25 -1.97
C ALA A 181 9.20 1.77 -0.98
N PHE A 182 8.35 2.69 -0.52
CA PHE A 182 7.24 2.41 0.40
C PHE A 182 7.68 1.85 1.77
N GLY A 183 8.92 2.07 2.23
CA GLY A 183 9.44 1.54 3.50
C GLY A 183 9.71 0.03 3.56
N GLY A 184 9.17 -0.75 2.61
CA GLY A 184 9.35 -2.20 2.54
C GLY A 184 8.44 -2.87 1.50
N PRO A 185 8.49 -4.20 1.38
CA PRO A 185 7.61 -4.95 0.49
C PRO A 185 6.14 -4.70 0.82
N ILE A 186 5.36 -4.18 -0.12
CA ILE A 186 3.90 -4.06 0.02
C ILE A 186 3.20 -5.31 -0.52
N PHE A 187 2.05 -5.65 0.04
CA PHE A 187 1.21 -6.74 -0.46
C PHE A 187 -0.21 -6.21 -0.65
N TYR A 188 -0.81 -6.46 -1.81
CA TYR A 188 -2.23 -6.23 -2.03
C TYR A 188 -2.80 -7.30 -2.94
N GLY A 189 -4.06 -7.65 -2.70
CA GLY A 189 -4.84 -8.57 -3.49
C GLY A 189 -6.31 -8.41 -3.15
N HIS A 190 -7.19 -9.14 -3.82
CA HIS A 190 -8.62 -9.07 -3.55
C HIS A 190 -9.23 -10.43 -3.91
N ALA A 191 -9.83 -11.12 -2.93
CA ALA A 191 -10.71 -12.26 -3.21
C ALA A 191 -12.16 -11.75 -3.31
N ALA A 192 -12.60 -11.45 -4.53
CA ALA A 192 -13.89 -10.80 -4.76
C ALA A 192 -15.08 -11.76 -4.81
N ASP A 193 -14.81 -13.06 -4.92
CA ASP A 193 -15.79 -14.12 -5.07
C ASP A 193 -15.34 -15.36 -4.26
N THR A 194 -15.14 -16.51 -4.90
CA THR A 194 -14.69 -17.74 -4.23
C THR A 194 -13.16 -17.87 -4.28
N PHE A 195 -12.62 -18.84 -3.53
CA PHE A 195 -11.19 -19.14 -3.53
C PHE A 195 -10.64 -19.48 -4.94
N ASN A 196 -11.46 -20.13 -5.77
CA ASN A 196 -11.11 -20.44 -7.16
C ASN A 196 -11.89 -19.48 -8.07
N GLU A 197 -11.27 -18.35 -8.40
CA GLU A 197 -11.88 -17.35 -9.27
C GLU A 197 -12.05 -17.87 -10.71
N GLY A 198 -13.12 -17.43 -11.38
CA GLY A 198 -13.30 -17.67 -12.81
C GLY A 198 -12.36 -16.82 -13.67
N ALA A 199 -12.24 -17.14 -14.96
CA ALA A 199 -11.29 -16.52 -15.88
C ALA A 199 -11.43 -14.98 -16.02
N ASP A 200 -12.61 -14.44 -15.74
CA ASP A 200 -12.89 -13.00 -15.80
C ASP A 200 -12.66 -12.27 -14.47
N HIS A 201 -12.31 -12.98 -13.40
CA HIS A 201 -12.05 -12.45 -12.06
C HIS A 201 -13.10 -11.42 -11.61
N LYS A 202 -14.39 -11.78 -11.76
CA LYS A 202 -15.52 -10.88 -11.61
C LYS A 202 -15.49 -10.20 -10.23
N GLY A 203 -15.54 -8.87 -10.23
CA GLY A 203 -15.56 -8.06 -9.00
C GLY A 203 -14.19 -7.74 -8.42
N ASN A 204 -13.11 -8.40 -8.90
CA ASN A 204 -11.76 -8.13 -8.46
C ASN A 204 -11.33 -6.72 -8.90
N ILE A 205 -10.84 -5.90 -7.97
CA ILE A 205 -10.55 -4.48 -8.21
C ILE A 205 -9.21 -4.29 -8.93
N PHE A 206 -8.34 -5.31 -8.86
CA PHE A 206 -7.01 -5.33 -9.46
C PHE A 206 -7.00 -6.06 -10.81
N TRP A 207 -8.10 -6.73 -11.20
CA TRP A 207 -8.19 -7.41 -12.50
C TRP A 207 -7.85 -6.51 -13.70
N PRO A 208 -8.25 -5.22 -13.75
CA PRO A 208 -7.81 -4.33 -14.82
C PRO A 208 -6.29 -4.19 -14.95
N GLN A 209 -5.52 -4.33 -13.86
CA GLN A 209 -4.05 -4.32 -13.92
C GLN A 209 -3.51 -5.60 -14.58
N ALA A 210 -4.08 -6.76 -14.24
CA ALA A 210 -3.73 -8.04 -14.87
C ALA A 210 -4.04 -8.04 -16.37
N LEU A 211 -5.18 -7.47 -16.79
CA LEU A 211 -5.52 -7.31 -18.21
C LEU A 211 -4.51 -6.44 -18.98
N LYS A 212 -3.98 -5.37 -18.35
CA LYS A 212 -2.91 -4.56 -18.96
C LYS A 212 -1.65 -5.40 -19.17
N ALA A 213 -1.24 -6.21 -18.20
CA ALA A 213 -0.10 -7.12 -18.34
C ALA A 213 -0.35 -8.18 -19.43
N ASN A 214 -1.56 -8.74 -19.50
CA ASN A 214 -1.94 -9.71 -20.53
C ASN A 214 -1.88 -9.11 -21.94
N LYS A 215 -2.22 -7.84 -22.11
CA LYS A 215 -2.08 -7.14 -23.41
C LYS A 215 -0.62 -7.12 -23.90
N VAL A 216 0.35 -6.96 -23.01
CA VAL A 216 1.78 -7.04 -23.37
C VAL A 216 2.11 -8.43 -23.92
N TYR A 217 1.63 -9.49 -23.26
CA TYR A 217 1.82 -10.86 -23.72
C TYR A 217 1.19 -11.12 -25.10
N GLN A 218 -0.01 -10.60 -25.34
CA GLN A 218 -0.69 -10.72 -26.64
C GLN A 218 0.09 -10.07 -27.79
N LEU A 219 0.88 -9.02 -27.51
CA LEU A 219 1.73 -8.36 -28.50
C LEU A 219 3.04 -9.09 -28.80
N LEU A 220 3.40 -10.09 -28.00
CA LEU A 220 4.62 -10.88 -28.23
C LEU A 220 4.46 -11.78 -29.47
N SER A 221 5.54 -11.90 -30.25
CA SER A 221 5.64 -12.90 -31.31
C SER A 221 5.65 -14.33 -30.73
N GLU A 222 5.43 -15.33 -31.57
CA GLU A 222 5.49 -16.74 -31.13
C GLU A 222 6.83 -17.09 -30.47
N ASP A 223 7.94 -16.62 -31.03
CA ASP A 223 9.27 -16.87 -30.47
C ASP A 223 9.49 -16.12 -29.16
N GLN A 224 8.97 -14.90 -29.02
CA GLN A 224 9.03 -14.18 -27.76
C GLN A 224 8.17 -14.87 -26.67
N ARG A 225 6.99 -15.40 -27.02
CA ARG A 225 6.12 -16.12 -26.08
C ARG A 225 6.78 -17.38 -25.52
N LYS A 226 7.52 -18.14 -26.36
CA LYS A 226 8.30 -19.30 -25.92
C LYS A 226 9.34 -18.97 -24.84
N ILE A 227 9.87 -17.75 -24.86
CA ILE A 227 10.86 -17.26 -23.87
C ILE A 227 10.16 -16.62 -22.66
N ALA A 228 9.03 -15.95 -22.88
CA ALA A 228 8.29 -15.24 -21.85
C ALA A 228 7.56 -16.17 -20.88
N LEU A 229 7.03 -17.28 -21.38
CA LEU A 229 6.30 -18.26 -20.56
C LEU A 229 7.27 -19.03 -19.66
N VAL A 230 6.93 -19.10 -18.38
CA VAL A 230 7.64 -19.89 -17.38
C VAL A 230 6.74 -21.03 -16.94
N GLU A 231 7.25 -22.25 -16.92
CA GLU A 231 6.46 -23.44 -16.56
C GLU A 231 5.95 -23.39 -15.11
N LYS A 232 6.79 -22.86 -14.21
CA LYS A 232 6.47 -22.70 -12.80
C LYS A 232 6.96 -21.36 -12.28
N THR A 233 6.05 -20.58 -11.73
CA THR A 233 6.38 -19.35 -11.01
C THR A 233 6.97 -19.67 -9.63
N PRO A 234 7.89 -18.85 -9.10
CA PRO A 234 8.32 -18.97 -7.71
C PRO A 234 7.12 -18.71 -6.78
N PRO A 235 7.07 -19.34 -5.59
CA PRO A 235 6.12 -18.94 -4.56
C PRO A 235 6.39 -17.49 -4.15
N GLU A 236 5.37 -16.78 -3.67
CA GLU A 236 5.41 -15.35 -3.37
C GLU A 236 6.56 -15.01 -2.40
N ALA A 237 6.75 -15.84 -1.37
CA ALA A 237 7.83 -15.68 -0.39
C ALA A 237 9.25 -15.84 -0.97
N ALA A 238 9.40 -16.38 -2.19
CA ALA A 238 10.68 -16.52 -2.88
C ALA A 238 10.94 -15.39 -3.90
N VAL A 239 10.03 -14.42 -4.03
CA VAL A 239 10.22 -13.25 -4.89
C VAL A 239 10.98 -12.17 -4.13
N GLY A 240 12.31 -12.20 -4.25
CA GLY A 240 13.22 -11.21 -3.64
C GLY A 240 14.09 -10.48 -4.66
N PHE A 241 14.76 -9.42 -4.22
CA PHE A 241 15.79 -8.74 -5.01
C PHE A 241 16.95 -9.70 -5.29
N LYS A 242 17.27 -9.91 -6.57
CA LYS A 242 18.35 -10.84 -6.99
C LYS A 242 19.70 -10.16 -7.24
N GLY A 243 19.79 -8.84 -7.08
CA GLY A 243 21.00 -8.06 -7.34
C GLY A 243 21.43 -8.03 -8.80
N LYS A 244 22.62 -7.47 -9.06
CA LYS A 244 23.18 -7.27 -10.41
C LYS A 244 23.41 -8.59 -11.17
N GLU A 245 23.74 -9.65 -10.44
CA GLU A 245 24.00 -11.00 -11.00
C GLU A 245 22.75 -11.90 -10.95
N GLY A 246 21.58 -11.31 -10.68
CA GLY A 246 20.34 -12.03 -10.55
C GLY A 246 19.94 -12.76 -11.83
N LYS A 247 19.47 -14.00 -11.68
CA LYS A 247 18.85 -14.76 -12.78
C LYS A 247 17.36 -14.48 -12.81
N PHE A 248 16.88 -13.86 -13.89
CA PHE A 248 15.48 -13.51 -14.08
C PHE A 248 14.81 -14.51 -15.03
N SER A 249 13.61 -14.94 -14.68
CA SER A 249 12.79 -15.79 -15.54
C SER A 249 11.97 -14.92 -16.50
N GLY A 250 11.55 -15.49 -17.64
CA GLY A 250 10.78 -14.79 -18.66
C GLY A 250 11.63 -13.98 -19.64
N ILE A 251 10.97 -13.16 -20.44
CA ILE A 251 11.61 -12.37 -21.51
C ILE A 251 12.25 -11.09 -20.96
N ALA A 252 13.50 -10.82 -21.35
CA ALA A 252 14.18 -9.59 -20.99
C ALA A 252 13.59 -8.38 -21.74
N VAL A 253 13.46 -7.23 -21.07
CA VAL A 253 12.90 -5.99 -21.66
C VAL A 253 13.66 -5.54 -22.91
N ASN A 254 14.97 -5.80 -23.00
CA ASN A 254 15.76 -5.46 -24.18
C ASN A 254 15.42 -6.29 -25.44
N LYS A 255 14.70 -7.41 -25.29
CA LYS A 255 14.17 -8.24 -26.39
C LYS A 255 12.78 -7.80 -26.87
N LEU A 256 12.21 -6.77 -26.26
CA LEU A 256 10.95 -6.17 -26.67
C LEU A 256 11.17 -5.06 -27.70
N ASP A 257 10.27 -4.97 -28.68
CA ASP A 257 10.25 -3.85 -29.63
C ASP A 257 9.73 -2.55 -28.98
N SER A 258 9.69 -1.45 -29.75
CA SER A 258 9.25 -0.15 -29.25
C SER A 258 7.78 -0.14 -28.81
N THR A 259 6.90 -0.86 -29.51
CA THR A 259 5.46 -0.95 -29.19
C THR A 259 5.25 -1.75 -27.91
N GLN A 260 5.91 -2.90 -27.78
CA GLN A 260 5.86 -3.76 -26.60
C GLN A 260 6.42 -3.06 -25.36
N LYS A 261 7.53 -2.32 -25.50
CA LYS A 261 8.09 -1.48 -24.43
C LYS A 261 7.12 -0.39 -23.99
N LYS A 262 6.45 0.27 -24.94
CA LYS A 262 5.45 1.29 -24.64
C LYS A 262 4.27 0.71 -23.84
N GLU A 263 3.79 -0.46 -24.21
CA GLU A 263 2.67 -1.12 -23.51
C GLU A 263 3.10 -1.64 -22.13
N LEU A 264 4.32 -2.19 -22.01
CA LEU A 264 4.92 -2.53 -20.71
C LEU A 264 5.03 -1.30 -19.80
N GLN A 265 5.44 -0.14 -20.33
CA GLN A 265 5.47 1.11 -19.57
C GLN A 265 4.06 1.50 -19.08
N GLY A 266 3.02 1.26 -19.90
CA GLY A 266 1.62 1.47 -19.50
C GLY A 266 1.14 0.55 -18.38
N VAL A 267 1.71 -0.66 -18.25
CA VAL A 267 1.50 -1.52 -17.08
C VAL A 267 2.09 -0.86 -15.84
N LEU A 268 3.38 -0.50 -15.90
CA LEU A 268 4.11 0.09 -14.76
C LEU A 268 3.51 1.41 -14.28
N SER A 269 2.99 2.23 -15.18
CA SER A 269 2.29 3.47 -14.84
C SER A 269 0.88 3.27 -14.28
N GLY A 270 0.35 2.04 -14.35
CA GLY A 270 -0.96 1.68 -13.81
C GLY A 270 -0.92 0.86 -12.51
N LEU A 271 0.29 0.60 -11.99
CA LEU A 271 0.54 -0.01 -10.69
C LEU A 271 0.47 1.03 -9.58
#